data_AF-A0AAP0RWH2-F1
#
_entry.id   AF-A0AAP0RWH2-F1
#
_cell.length_a   1.000
_cell.length_b   1.000
_cell.length_c   1.000
_cell.angle_alpha   90.00
_cell.angle_beta   90.00
_cell.angle_gamma   90.00
#
_symmetry.space_group_name_H-M   'P 1'
#
loop_
_entity.id
_entity.type
_entity.pdbx_description
1 polymer ?
#
loop_
_entity_poly.entity_id
_entity_poly.type
_entity_poly.pdbx_seq_one_letter_code
_entity_poly.pdbx_strand_id
1 'polypeptide(L)'
;MDGGYMLKSGLITPYRGVRYHLKEYSTRAPENAQEIFNHRHASLRNVIERAFGVLKKRFSIIASGTEAHYSVDTTTEIVLACGILHNYLMGVDPDERLIAEVDRELMNNEICTEEEYRMNNNSDDSRQGAIIRDAIAARMWADYASNGP
;
A
#
# COMPACT_ATOMS: atom_id res chain seq x y z
N MET A 1 -0.35 5.63 -4.74
CA MET A 1 -1.84 5.60 -4.69
C MET A 1 -2.35 5.69 -3.26
N ASP A 2 -2.19 6.81 -2.55
CA ASP A 2 -2.94 7.06 -1.29
C ASP A 2 -3.00 8.53 -0.87
N GLY A 3 -1.98 9.34 -1.19
CA GLY A 3 -2.00 10.78 -0.89
C GLY A 3 -3.11 11.56 -1.61
N GLY A 4 -3.49 11.10 -2.81
CA GLY A 4 -4.49 11.76 -3.68
C GLY A 4 -5.95 11.45 -3.36
N TYR A 5 -6.25 10.49 -2.48
CA TYR A 5 -7.62 10.16 -2.11
C TYR A 5 -8.08 10.95 -0.89
N MET A 6 -9.38 11.23 -0.84
CA MET A 6 -10.01 11.85 0.33
C MET A 6 -10.17 10.83 1.45
N LEU A 7 -9.94 11.28 2.69
CA LEU A 7 -10.24 10.48 3.87
C LEU A 7 -11.75 10.23 3.95
N LYS A 8 -12.13 8.97 4.10
CA LYS A 8 -13.51 8.48 4.24
C LYS A 8 -13.56 7.40 5.29
N SER A 9 -14.73 7.13 5.87
CA SER A 9 -14.85 6.04 6.85
C SER A 9 -14.51 4.66 6.27
N GLY A 10 -14.73 4.47 4.96
CA GLY A 10 -14.37 3.26 4.22
C GLY A 10 -12.99 3.26 3.55
N LEU A 11 -12.26 4.38 3.58
CA LEU A 11 -10.91 4.49 3.00
C LEU A 11 -10.06 5.40 3.89
N ILE A 12 -9.29 4.77 4.78
CA ILE A 12 -8.47 5.46 5.78
C ILE A 12 -7.12 5.81 5.18
N THR A 13 -6.95 7.08 4.81
CA THR A 13 -5.72 7.59 4.20
C THR A 13 -4.67 8.01 5.26
N PRO A 14 -3.37 8.01 4.90
CA PRO A 14 -2.29 8.49 5.76
C PRO A 14 -2.51 9.92 6.31
N TYR A 15 -1.84 10.24 7.41
CA TYR A 15 -1.73 11.63 7.85
C TYR A 15 -0.88 12.41 6.85
N ARG A 16 -1.40 13.56 6.40
CA ARG A 16 -0.70 14.46 5.48
C ARG A 16 0.26 15.36 6.27
N GLY A 17 1.39 15.72 5.67
CA GLY A 17 2.43 16.52 6.32
C GLY A 17 3.17 15.78 7.45
N VAL A 18 3.04 14.45 7.49
CA VAL A 18 3.72 13.57 8.42
C VAL A 18 4.57 12.61 7.59
N ARG A 19 5.77 12.25 8.08
CA ARG A 19 6.65 11.27 7.44
C ARG A 19 5.85 10.04 6.99
N TYR A 20 6.21 9.47 5.84
CA TYR A 20 5.44 8.37 5.25
C TYR A 20 6.32 7.33 4.56
N HIS A 21 7.44 7.73 3.96
CA HIS A 21 8.28 6.82 3.21
C HIS A 21 9.08 5.94 4.16
N LEU A 22 9.14 4.62 3.89
CA LEU A 22 9.82 3.66 4.76
C LEU A 22 11.30 4.00 4.99
N LYS A 23 11.97 4.57 3.98
CA LYS A 23 13.34 5.07 4.10
C LYS A 23 13.52 6.13 5.19
N GLU A 24 12.53 6.98 5.44
CA GLU A 24 12.58 8.02 6.48
C GLU A 24 12.60 7.42 7.90
N TYR A 25 12.22 6.14 8.04
CA TYR A 25 12.21 5.43 9.31
C TYR A 25 13.42 4.51 9.52
N SER A 26 14.27 4.36 8.49
CA SER A 26 15.48 3.52 8.57
C SER A 26 16.53 4.06 9.54
N THR A 27 16.56 5.38 9.74
CA THR A 27 17.53 6.07 10.62
C THR A 27 16.88 6.64 11.87
N ARG A 28 15.56 6.86 11.86
CA ARG A 28 14.84 7.48 12.97
C ARG A 28 13.49 6.82 13.17
N ALA A 29 13.31 6.22 14.35
CA ALA A 29 12.06 5.60 14.77
C ALA A 29 10.87 6.58 14.70
N PRO A 30 9.62 6.07 14.62
CA PRO A 30 8.42 6.88 14.77
C PRO A 30 8.36 7.56 16.14
N GLU A 31 8.08 8.86 16.17
CA GLU A 31 8.13 9.70 17.38
C GLU A 31 6.74 10.01 17.96
N ASN A 32 5.67 9.72 17.20
CA ASN A 32 4.30 9.99 17.63
C ASN A 32 3.29 9.04 16.96
N ALA A 33 2.04 9.12 17.41
CA ALA A 33 0.94 8.28 16.94
C ALA A 33 0.68 8.39 15.42
N GLN A 34 0.83 9.58 14.84
CA GLN A 34 0.61 9.78 13.41
C GLN A 34 1.73 9.15 12.58
N GLU A 35 2.98 9.27 13.05
CA GLU A 35 4.13 8.66 12.39
C GLU A 35 4.11 7.13 12.45
N ILE A 36 3.74 6.53 13.58
CA ILE A 36 3.64 5.05 13.65
C ILE A 36 2.50 4.55 12.75
N PHE A 37 1.40 5.29 12.67
CA PHE A 37 0.31 4.98 11.75
C PHE A 37 0.80 5.02 10.30
N ASN A 38 1.42 6.12 9.88
CA ASN A 38 1.95 6.28 8.53
C ASN A 38 3.00 5.22 8.20
N HIS A 39 3.93 4.92 9.12
CA HIS A 39 4.93 3.87 8.94
C HIS A 39 4.30 2.48 8.71
N ARG A 40 3.33 2.10 9.56
CA ARG A 40 2.63 0.81 9.41
C ARG A 40 1.78 0.78 8.14
N HIS A 41 1.13 1.88 7.80
CA HIS A 41 0.37 2.03 6.58
C HIS A 41 1.26 1.88 5.33
N ALA A 42 2.39 2.57 5.28
CA ALA A 42 3.36 2.46 4.20
C ALA A 42 3.96 1.05 4.11
N SER A 43 4.20 0.40 5.25
CA SER A 43 4.71 -0.98 5.30
C SER A 43 3.71 -1.96 4.70
N LEU A 44 2.43 -1.86 5.08
CA LEU A 44 1.35 -2.67 4.51
C LEU A 44 1.21 -2.43 3.02
N ARG A 45 1.22 -1.16 2.60
CA ARG A 45 1.18 -0.77 1.19
C ARG A 45 2.33 -1.41 0.41
N ASN A 46 3.56 -1.32 0.91
CA ASN A 46 4.74 -1.87 0.25
C ASN A 46 4.61 -3.39 0.05
N VAL A 47 4.12 -4.12 1.05
CA VAL A 47 3.87 -5.58 0.89
C VAL A 47 2.85 -5.85 -0.21
N ILE A 48 1.76 -5.08 -0.27
CA ILE A 48 0.72 -5.22 -1.30
C ILE A 48 1.29 -4.89 -2.69
N GLU A 49 2.04 -3.80 -2.83
CA GLU A 49 2.65 -3.39 -4.09
C GLU A 49 3.68 -4.40 -4.59
N ARG A 50 4.51 -4.96 -3.70
CA ARG A 50 5.44 -6.05 -4.01
C ARG A 50 4.70 -7.27 -4.56
N ALA A 51 3.65 -7.72 -3.88
CA ALA A 51 2.86 -8.88 -4.32
C ALA A 51 2.25 -8.66 -5.71
N PHE A 52 1.62 -7.51 -5.94
CA PHE A 52 1.06 -7.18 -7.25
C PHE A 52 2.12 -6.93 -8.33
N GLY A 53 3.28 -6.41 -7.98
CA GLY A 53 4.41 -6.24 -8.89
C GLY A 53 4.91 -7.58 -9.41
N VAL A 54 5.11 -8.56 -8.50
CA VAL A 54 5.50 -9.93 -8.87
C VAL A 54 4.43 -10.59 -9.71
N LEU A 55 3.15 -10.44 -9.33
CA LEU A 55 2.02 -10.99 -10.09
C LEU A 55 2.01 -10.45 -11.53
N LYS A 56 2.16 -9.13 -11.69
CA LYS A 56 2.15 -8.45 -13.00
C LYS A 56 3.34 -8.83 -13.89
N LYS A 57 4.54 -8.95 -13.32
CA LYS A 57 5.71 -9.39 -14.11
C LYS A 57 5.62 -10.87 -14.49
N ARG A 58 5.11 -11.72 -13.58
CA ARG A 58 4.91 -13.15 -13.84
C ARG A 58 3.88 -13.38 -14.94
N PHE A 59 2.78 -12.65 -14.87
CA PHE A 59 1.68 -12.74 -15.83
C PHE A 59 1.54 -11.41 -16.54
N SER A 60 2.35 -11.23 -17.59
CA SER A 60 2.39 -10.01 -18.39
C SER A 60 1.02 -9.61 -18.92
N ILE A 61 0.09 -10.56 -19.12
CA ILE A 61 -1.31 -10.33 -19.49
C ILE A 61 -2.05 -9.36 -18.54
N ILE A 62 -1.66 -9.30 -17.27
CA ILE A 62 -2.22 -8.34 -16.28
C ILE A 62 -1.57 -6.96 -16.44
N ALA A 63 -0.31 -6.91 -16.87
CA ALA A 63 0.47 -5.66 -17.01
C ALA A 63 0.24 -4.97 -18.37
N SER A 64 -0.01 -5.74 -19.42
CA SER A 64 -0.26 -5.27 -20.78
C SER A 64 -1.67 -4.69 -20.90
N GLY A 65 -1.87 -3.50 -20.32
CA GLY A 65 -3.14 -2.77 -20.34
C GLY A 65 -3.59 -2.25 -21.73
N THR A 66 -3.18 -2.87 -22.83
CA THR A 66 -3.33 -2.26 -24.18
C THR A 66 -3.77 -3.19 -25.32
N GLU A 67 -3.97 -4.51 -25.15
CA GLU A 67 -4.35 -5.35 -26.30
C GLU A 67 -5.56 -6.29 -26.12
N ALA A 68 -6.22 -6.29 -24.97
CA ALA A 68 -7.30 -7.23 -24.76
C ALA A 68 -8.68 -6.56 -24.72
N HIS A 69 -9.46 -6.80 -25.76
CA HIS A 69 -10.90 -6.57 -25.86
C HIS A 69 -11.72 -7.47 -24.90
N TYR A 70 -11.24 -7.74 -23.69
CA TYR A 70 -11.94 -8.56 -22.71
C TYR A 70 -12.99 -7.73 -21.98
N SER A 71 -14.11 -8.37 -21.64
CA SER A 71 -15.09 -7.77 -20.74
C SER A 71 -14.51 -7.64 -19.33
N VAL A 72 -15.18 -6.86 -18.48
CA VAL A 72 -14.85 -6.76 -17.05
C VAL A 72 -14.87 -8.15 -16.38
N ASP A 73 -15.84 -8.99 -16.76
CA ASP A 73 -15.98 -10.35 -16.22
C ASP A 73 -14.78 -11.22 -16.60
N THR A 74 -14.41 -11.25 -17.89
CA THR A 74 -13.25 -12.01 -18.36
C THR A 74 -11.94 -11.49 -17.74
N THR A 75 -11.81 -10.18 -17.58
CA THR A 75 -10.64 -9.59 -16.90
C THR A 75 -10.58 -10.05 -15.43
N THR A 76 -11.73 -10.11 -14.76
CA THR A 76 -11.83 -10.58 -13.38
C THR A 76 -11.43 -12.06 -13.28
N GLU A 77 -11.91 -12.90 -14.19
CA GLU A 77 -11.54 -14.32 -14.27
C GLU A 77 -10.04 -14.51 -14.52
N ILE A 78 -9.45 -13.73 -15.42
CA ILE A 78 -8.00 -13.76 -15.69
C ILE A 78 -7.22 -13.39 -14.43
N VAL A 79 -7.58 -12.30 -13.75
CA VAL A 79 -6.89 -11.86 -12.52
C VAL A 79 -7.01 -12.93 -11.43
N LEU A 80 -8.18 -13.55 -11.27
CA LEU A 80 -8.40 -14.64 -10.31
C LEU A 80 -7.57 -15.87 -10.65
N ALA A 81 -7.58 -16.32 -11.90
CA ALA A 81 -6.80 -17.47 -12.36
C ALA A 81 -5.30 -17.26 -12.15
N CYS A 82 -4.78 -16.09 -12.53
CA CYS A 82 -3.39 -15.71 -12.29
C CYS A 82 -3.07 -15.64 -10.79
N GLY A 83 -3.98 -15.13 -9.96
CA GLY A 83 -3.81 -15.10 -8.50
C GLY A 83 -3.71 -16.49 -7.89
N ILE A 84 -4.57 -17.43 -8.31
CA ILE A 84 -4.54 -18.83 -7.86
C ILE A 84 -3.22 -19.49 -8.28
N LEU A 85 -2.84 -19.36 -9.55
CA LEU A 85 -1.58 -19.90 -10.07
C LEU A 85 -0.37 -19.29 -9.38
N HIS A 86 -0.39 -17.98 -9.11
CA HIS A 86 0.66 -17.29 -8.36
C HIS A 86 0.82 -17.88 -6.97
N ASN A 87 -0.28 -18.00 -6.21
CA ASN A 87 -0.24 -18.52 -4.85
C ASN A 87 0.28 -19.96 -4.80
N TYR A 88 -0.13 -20.79 -5.77
CA TYR A 88 0.41 -22.15 -5.90
C TYR A 88 1.92 -22.13 -6.16
N LEU A 89 2.38 -21.37 -7.14
CA LEU A 89 3.80 -21.27 -7.51
C LEU A 89 4.66 -20.73 -6.38
N MET A 90 4.18 -19.73 -5.62
CA MET A 90 4.90 -19.22 -4.44
C MET A 90 5.11 -20.28 -3.35
N GLY A 91 4.26 -21.30 -3.28
CA GLY A 91 4.39 -22.40 -2.33
C GLY A 91 5.29 -23.56 -2.80
N VAL A 92 5.42 -23.76 -4.12
CA VAL A 92 6.16 -24.91 -4.69
C VAL A 92 7.52 -24.55 -5.28
N ASP A 93 7.62 -23.39 -5.94
CA ASP A 93 8.81 -22.92 -6.65
C ASP A 93 8.79 -21.39 -6.78
N PRO A 94 9.14 -20.67 -5.69
CA PRO A 94 9.17 -19.21 -5.71
C PRO A 94 10.28 -18.71 -6.63
N ASP A 95 9.92 -17.82 -7.55
CA ASP A 95 10.89 -17.19 -8.45
C ASP A 95 11.61 -16.06 -7.71
N GLU A 96 12.70 -16.40 -7.02
CA GLU A 96 13.49 -15.45 -6.22
C GLU A 96 14.06 -14.32 -7.07
N ARG A 97 14.39 -14.58 -8.34
CA ARG A 97 14.95 -13.56 -9.25
C ARG A 97 13.91 -12.50 -9.56
N LEU A 98 12.69 -12.94 -9.87
CA LEU A 98 11.56 -12.07 -10.14
C LEU A 98 11.18 -11.23 -8.91
N ILE A 99 11.15 -11.86 -7.73
CA ILE A 99 10.88 -11.17 -6.46
C ILE A 99 11.95 -10.09 -6.21
N ALA A 100 13.23 -10.44 -6.34
CA ALA A 100 14.32 -9.50 -6.14
C ALA A 100 14.31 -8.35 -7.18
N GLU A 101 13.86 -8.61 -8.40
CA GLU A 101 13.69 -7.57 -9.42
C GLU A 101 12.62 -6.56 -9.03
N VAL A 102 11.44 -7.03 -8.62
CA VAL A 102 10.34 -6.16 -8.16
C VAL A 102 10.74 -5.36 -6.92
N ASP A 103 11.45 -6.01 -5.98
CA ASP A 103 11.92 -5.34 -4.76
C ASP A 103 12.87 -4.18 -5.08
N ARG A 104 13.78 -4.35 -6.05
CA ARG A 104 14.67 -3.27 -6.52
C ARG A 104 13.90 -2.12 -7.17
N GLU A 105 12.90 -2.43 -7.98
CA GLU A 105 12.09 -1.40 -8.66
C GLU A 105 11.27 -0.58 -7.66
N LEU A 106 10.66 -1.22 -6.67
CA LEU A 106 9.88 -0.53 -5.65
C LEU A 106 10.76 0.36 -4.77
N MET A 107 11.95 -0.10 -4.39
CA MET A 107 12.93 0.74 -3.69
C MET A 107 13.29 2.01 -4.46
N ASN A 108 13.29 1.99 -5.80
CA ASN A 108 13.59 3.17 -6.61
C ASN A 108 12.40 4.13 -6.76
N ASN A 109 11.17 3.60 -6.75
CA ASN A 109 9.94 4.38 -6.96
C ASN A 109 9.45 5.15 -5.73
N GLU A 110 9.90 4.80 -4.51
CA GLU A 110 9.52 5.51 -3.27
C GLU A 110 9.91 7.01 -3.24
N ILE A 111 10.65 7.51 -4.23
CA ILE A 111 11.19 8.88 -4.30
C ILE A 111 10.18 9.90 -4.87
N CYS A 112 9.09 9.48 -5.53
CA CYS A 112 8.38 10.37 -6.47
C CYS A 112 6.85 10.52 -6.26
N THR A 113 6.33 10.54 -5.02
CA THR A 113 4.88 10.73 -4.78
C THR A 113 4.54 11.93 -3.90
N GLU A 114 5.06 13.11 -4.25
CA GLU A 114 4.45 14.38 -3.85
C GLU A 114 3.47 14.84 -4.92
N GLU A 115 2.20 14.44 -4.80
CA GLU A 115 1.11 15.16 -5.46
C GLU A 115 0.17 15.69 -4.36
N GLU A 116 0.44 16.93 -3.92
CA GLU A 116 -0.40 17.68 -3.00
C GLU A 116 -1.73 18.07 -3.67
N TYR A 117 -2.70 17.15 -3.68
CA TYR A 117 -4.08 17.50 -4.02
C TYR A 117 -4.84 18.02 -2.79
N ARG A 118 -4.96 19.34 -2.70
CA ARG A 118 -5.86 20.03 -1.75
C ARG A 118 -7.33 19.81 -2.16
N MET A 119 -7.98 18.80 -1.57
CA MET A 119 -9.45 18.70 -1.57
C MET A 119 -10.03 19.07 -0.21
N ASN A 120 -11.14 19.80 -0.24
CA ASN A 120 -11.80 20.42 0.91
C ASN A 120 -12.54 19.36 1.76
N ASN A 121 -12.25 19.30 3.06
CA ASN A 121 -12.72 18.24 3.98
C ASN A 121 -14.03 18.59 4.69
N ASN A 122 -15.16 18.65 3.98
CA ASN A 122 -16.46 18.99 4.59
C ASN A 122 -17.53 17.91 4.35
N SER A 123 -17.22 16.65 4.64
CA SER A 123 -18.24 15.60 4.72
C SER A 123 -18.25 14.93 6.09
N ASP A 124 -19.43 14.57 6.58
CA ASP A 124 -19.59 13.81 7.84
C ASP A 124 -18.82 12.49 7.79
N ASP A 125 -18.72 11.87 6.62
CA ASP A 125 -17.96 10.65 6.36
C ASP A 125 -16.45 10.84 6.57
N SER A 126 -15.89 11.97 6.12
CA SER A 126 -14.49 12.31 6.36
C SER A 126 -14.19 12.52 7.85
N ARG A 127 -15.14 13.12 8.58
CA ARG A 127 -15.03 13.29 10.03
C ARG A 127 -15.05 11.93 10.75
N GLN A 128 -15.92 11.03 10.32
CA GLN A 128 -15.97 9.66 10.83
C GLN A 128 -14.67 8.91 10.52
N GLY A 129 -14.13 9.04 9.30
CA GLY A 129 -12.84 8.48 8.92
C GLY A 129 -11.69 9.00 9.80
N ALA A 130 -11.69 10.28 10.14
CA ALA A 130 -10.69 10.85 11.05
C ALA A 130 -10.75 10.24 12.46
N ILE A 131 -11.96 10.09 13.02
CA ILE A 131 -12.16 9.45 14.33
C ILE A 131 -11.62 8.01 14.32
N ILE A 132 -11.93 7.23 13.28
CA ILE A 132 -11.46 5.86 13.13
C ILE A 132 -9.92 5.83 13.05
N ARG A 133 -9.34 6.69 12.20
CA ARG A 133 -7.88 6.78 12.02
C ARG A 133 -7.17 7.13 13.32
N ASP A 134 -7.65 8.15 14.03
CA ASP A 134 -7.04 8.62 15.27
C ASP A 134 -7.13 7.55 16.37
N ALA A 135 -8.23 6.81 16.44
CA ALA A 135 -8.37 5.68 17.35
C ALA A 135 -7.38 4.55 17.04
N ILE A 136 -7.18 4.22 15.76
CA ILE A 136 -6.20 3.22 15.32
C ILE A 136 -4.78 3.69 15.65
N ALA A 137 -4.44 4.94 15.31
CA ALA A 137 -3.14 5.54 15.56
C ALA A 137 -2.80 5.56 17.06
N ALA A 138 -3.74 5.94 17.91
CA ALA A 138 -3.57 5.94 19.37
C ALA A 138 -3.30 4.53 19.90
N ARG A 139 -4.05 3.53 19.43
CA ARG A 139 -3.83 2.11 19.81
C ARG A 139 -2.46 1.61 19.36
N MET A 140 -2.07 1.90 18.12
CA MET A 140 -0.75 1.54 17.58
C MET A 140 0.38 2.17 18.40
N TRP A 141 0.21 3.43 18.80
CA TRP A 141 1.19 4.14 19.62
C TRP A 141 1.31 3.55 21.03
N ALA A 142 0.18 3.27 21.68
CA ALA A 142 0.19 2.64 23.00
C ALA A 142 0.92 1.29 22.97
N ASP A 143 0.64 0.47 21.96
CA ASP A 143 1.26 -0.85 21.76
C ASP A 143 2.76 -0.74 21.43
N TYR A 144 3.16 0.28 20.66
CA TYR A 144 4.56 0.58 20.36
C TYR A 144 5.32 1.06 21.60
N ALA A 145 4.73 1.95 22.39
CA ALA A 145 5.33 2.46 23.62
C ALA A 145 5.43 1.40 24.72
N SER A 146 4.51 0.43 24.78
CA SER A 146 4.53 -0.64 25.77
C SER A 146 5.52 -1.76 25.45
N ASN A 147 5.76 -2.06 24.18
CA ASN A 147 6.58 -3.20 23.75
C ASN A 147 8.01 -2.80 23.33
N GLY A 148 8.32 -1.51 23.31
CA GLY A 148 9.62 -0.99 22.83
C GLY A 148 9.79 -1.11 21.30
N PRO A 149 10.74 -0.37 20.71
CA PRO A 149 11.12 -0.53 19.31
C PRO A 149 11.71 -1.91 18.99
#